data_AF-A0AAW3F893-F1
#
_entry.id   AF-A0AAW3F893-F1
#
_cell.length_a   1.000
_cell.length_b   1.000
_cell.length_c   1.000
_cell.angle_alpha   90.00
_cell.angle_beta   90.00
_cell.angle_gamma   90.00
#
_symmetry.space_group_name_H-M   'P 1'
#
loop_
_entity.id
_entity.type
_entity.pdbx_description
1 polymer ?
#
loop_
_entity_poly.entity_id
_entity_poly.type
_entity_poly.pdbx_seq_one_letter_code
_entity_poly.pdbx_strand_id
1 'polypeptide(L)'
;MAVAVATVLTSSYAQAQSAVIAQVISPVSVVIQEGSTRRVAMLPGKPVYYCGLDAFLEWASPLVGQPVRSSHEAGITVSIDGRDVALDDLFIDRGWLQPLVLDDGAQAALAERRGGWACSRAAVPFEVLHTNVDPKILAGIALNESNYGGHAWPWTLNVAGQGYFFKSREEAYRVIESLLARDRCDFDIGLMQVNWCYHGKRFASAWDALAPATNVAVAETILTENFARTDSVAKAVAYYHSANPVPGRDYLARFAQHLSMIEAGL
;
A
#
# COMPACT_ATOMS: atom_id res chain seq x y z
N MET A 1 -65.34 49.68 -9.01
CA MET A 1 -64.71 48.50 -9.64
C MET A 1 -63.33 48.93 -10.10
N ALA A 2 -62.20 48.29 -9.83
CA ALA A 2 -61.84 47.13 -9.04
C ALA A 2 -60.37 47.32 -8.63
N VAL A 3 -59.99 46.95 -7.40
CA VAL A 3 -58.61 47.05 -6.91
C VAL A 3 -57.84 45.83 -7.41
N ALA A 4 -56.75 46.04 -8.15
CA ALA A 4 -55.86 44.98 -8.58
C ALA A 4 -54.85 44.65 -7.47
N VAL A 5 -54.99 43.48 -6.87
CA VAL A 5 -54.05 42.93 -5.90
C VAL A 5 -53.00 42.13 -6.68
N ALA A 6 -51.77 42.65 -6.73
CA ALA A 6 -50.64 41.92 -7.29
C ALA A 6 -50.14 40.90 -6.27
N THR A 7 -50.37 39.61 -6.52
CA THR A 7 -49.88 38.51 -5.69
C THR A 7 -48.42 38.23 -6.08
N VAL A 8 -47.47 38.60 -5.22
CA VAL A 8 -46.07 38.21 -5.37
C VAL A 8 -45.92 36.76 -4.92
N LEU A 9 -45.74 35.85 -5.88
CA LEU A 9 -45.37 34.47 -5.61
C LEU A 9 -43.87 34.43 -5.28
N THR A 10 -43.53 34.42 -3.99
CA THR A 10 -42.16 34.09 -3.55
C THR A 10 -41.95 32.59 -3.72
N SER A 11 -41.25 32.21 -4.78
CA SER A 11 -40.79 30.83 -4.98
C SER A 11 -39.68 30.56 -3.97
N SER A 12 -40.02 29.95 -2.84
CA SER A 12 -39.06 29.41 -1.89
C SER A 12 -38.36 28.21 -2.55
N TYR A 13 -37.23 28.46 -3.21
CA TYR A 13 -36.28 27.41 -3.51
C TYR A 13 -35.81 26.82 -2.18
N ALA A 14 -36.36 25.67 -1.79
CA ALA A 14 -35.76 24.85 -0.74
C ALA A 14 -34.38 24.45 -1.25
N GLN A 15 -33.36 25.16 -0.77
CA GLN A 15 -31.98 24.83 -1.06
C GLN A 15 -31.75 23.44 -0.46
N ALA A 16 -31.64 22.42 -1.31
CA ALA A 16 -31.35 21.06 -0.88
C ALA A 16 -30.08 21.14 0.00
N GLN A 17 -30.21 20.78 1.27
CA GLN A 17 -29.09 20.84 2.20
C GLN A 17 -28.09 19.79 1.76
N SER A 18 -26.92 20.22 1.29
CA SER A 18 -25.85 19.30 0.92
C SER A 18 -25.50 18.41 2.11
N ALA A 19 -25.42 17.10 1.88
CA ALA A 19 -24.94 16.17 2.87
C ALA A 19 -23.49 16.53 3.26
N VAL A 20 -23.12 16.26 4.52
CA VAL A 20 -21.76 16.47 5.05
C VAL A 20 -21.31 15.28 5.89
N ILE A 21 -20.00 15.10 6.07
CA ILE A 21 -19.46 14.20 7.09
C ILE A 21 -19.65 14.87 8.46
N ALA A 22 -20.66 14.42 9.21
CA ALA A 22 -20.93 14.93 10.55
C ALA A 22 -19.94 14.42 11.60
N GLN A 23 -19.38 13.23 11.40
CA GLN A 23 -18.43 12.61 12.30
C GLN A 23 -17.67 11.50 11.56
N VAL A 24 -16.40 11.31 11.88
CA VAL A 24 -15.66 10.10 11.52
C VAL A 24 -15.62 9.20 12.77
N ILE A 25 -16.07 7.95 12.65
CA ILE A 25 -16.12 6.99 13.77
C ILE A 25 -14.90 6.08 13.73
N SER A 26 -14.58 5.57 12.54
CA SER A 26 -13.51 4.61 12.32
C SER A 26 -13.08 4.59 10.84
N PRO A 27 -12.00 3.89 10.47
CA PRO A 27 -11.62 3.73 9.08
C PRO A 27 -12.67 3.02 8.21
N VAL A 28 -13.69 2.40 8.81
CA VAL A 28 -14.77 1.73 8.07
C VAL A 28 -16.14 2.37 8.28
N SER A 29 -16.23 3.46 9.03
CA SER A 29 -17.54 4.08 9.31
C SER A 29 -17.47 5.58 9.60
N VAL A 30 -18.40 6.30 8.97
CA VAL A 30 -18.61 7.74 9.14
C VAL A 30 -20.09 8.04 9.36
N VAL A 31 -20.40 9.15 10.02
CA VAL A 31 -21.76 9.68 10.10
C VAL A 31 -21.95 10.72 9.01
N ILE A 32 -22.92 10.48 8.13
CA ILE A 32 -23.35 11.47 7.14
C ILE A 32 -24.60 12.18 7.67
N GLN A 33 -24.58 13.51 7.59
CA GLN A 33 -25.72 14.34 7.96
C GLN A 33 -26.25 15.10 6.76
N GLU A 34 -27.55 15.02 6.54
CA GLU A 34 -28.29 15.76 5.51
C GLU A 34 -29.52 16.39 6.16
N GLY A 35 -29.49 17.71 6.30
CA GLY A 35 -30.45 18.44 7.14
C GLY A 35 -30.48 17.93 8.58
N SER A 36 -31.65 17.45 9.02
CA SER A 36 -31.86 16.83 10.34
C SER A 36 -31.56 15.33 10.39
N THR A 37 -31.37 14.68 9.23
CA THR A 37 -31.16 13.24 9.15
C THR A 37 -29.68 12.93 9.37
N ARG A 38 -29.40 11.94 10.22
CA ARG A 38 -28.06 11.39 10.43
C ARG A 38 -28.07 9.90 10.17
N ARG A 39 -27.09 9.41 9.41
CA ARG A 39 -26.92 7.97 9.14
C ARG A 39 -25.46 7.57 9.24
N VAL A 40 -25.21 6.37 9.75
CA VAL A 40 -23.89 5.76 9.64
C VAL A 40 -23.74 5.21 8.23
N ALA A 41 -22.66 5.59 7.56
CA ALA A 41 -22.28 5.04 6.27
C ALA A 41 -21.01 4.20 6.46
N MET A 42 -21.03 3.01 5.86
CA MET A 42 -19.95 2.02 5.97
C MET A 42 -19.05 2.10 4.75
N LEU A 43 -17.74 1.99 4.95
CA LEU A 43 -16.76 1.81 3.88
C LEU A 43 -16.37 0.32 3.81
N PRO A 44 -16.30 -0.28 2.61
CA PRO A 44 -15.95 -1.68 2.46
C PRO A 44 -14.46 -1.91 2.76
N GLY A 45 -14.14 -2.95 3.53
CA GLY A 45 -12.75 -3.33 3.84
C GLY A 45 -12.50 -3.60 5.31
N LYS A 46 -11.22 -3.67 5.68
CA LYS A 46 -10.74 -3.88 7.05
C LYS A 46 -10.03 -2.62 7.55
N PRO A 47 -10.31 -2.17 8.79
CA PRO A 47 -9.62 -1.00 9.33
C PRO A 47 -8.17 -1.33 9.70
N VAL A 48 -7.26 -0.38 9.49
CA VAL A 48 -5.84 -0.49 9.82
C VAL A 48 -5.55 0.29 11.10
N TYR A 49 -5.43 -0.42 12.23
CA TYR A 49 -5.33 0.17 13.57
C TYR A 49 -3.97 0.04 14.24
N TYR A 50 -2.87 -0.28 13.53
CA TYR A 50 -1.60 -0.51 14.24
C TYR A 50 -1.10 0.74 14.99
N CYS A 51 -1.41 1.95 14.50
CA CYS A 51 -1.16 3.20 15.24
C CYS A 51 -2.26 3.61 16.24
N GLY A 52 -3.33 2.81 16.37
CA GLY A 52 -4.47 3.09 17.23
C GLY A 52 -5.57 3.92 16.56
N LEU A 53 -6.75 3.94 17.18
CA LEU A 53 -7.92 4.70 16.71
C LEU A 53 -7.72 6.21 16.84
N ASP A 54 -7.07 6.67 17.90
CA ASP A 54 -6.88 8.11 18.15
C ASP A 54 -6.03 8.77 17.05
N ALA A 55 -4.95 8.11 16.62
CA ALA A 55 -4.12 8.59 15.51
C ALA A 55 -4.90 8.70 14.20
N PHE A 56 -5.80 7.74 13.94
CA PHE A 56 -6.71 7.81 12.80
C PHE A 56 -7.69 8.99 12.93
N LEU A 57 -8.32 9.17 14.09
CA LEU A 57 -9.30 10.23 14.31
C LEU A 57 -8.66 11.62 14.23
N GLU A 58 -7.43 11.78 14.70
CA GLU A 58 -6.64 13.00 14.54
C GLU A 58 -6.41 13.31 13.06
N TRP A 59 -5.91 12.33 12.30
CA TRP A 59 -5.71 12.45 10.84
C TRP A 59 -7.01 12.78 10.09
N ALA A 60 -8.12 12.14 10.47
CA ALA A 60 -9.41 12.27 9.81
C ALA A 60 -10.18 13.54 10.21
N SER A 61 -9.73 14.28 11.23
CA SER A 61 -10.43 15.47 11.75
C SER A 61 -10.77 16.53 10.68
N PRO A 62 -9.93 16.80 9.65
CA PRO A 62 -10.27 17.79 8.61
C PRO A 62 -11.40 17.34 7.66
N LEU A 63 -11.81 16.07 7.73
CA LEU A 63 -12.92 15.54 6.93
C LEU A 63 -14.28 15.89 7.53
N VAL A 64 -14.34 16.19 8.83
CA VAL A 64 -15.60 16.58 9.49
C VAL A 64 -16.05 17.93 8.95
N GLY A 65 -17.31 17.99 8.50
CA GLY A 65 -17.91 19.14 7.85
C GLY A 65 -17.71 19.19 6.33
N GLN A 66 -16.88 18.31 5.76
CA GLN A 66 -16.71 18.26 4.30
C GLN A 66 -18.01 17.87 3.61
N PRO A 67 -18.37 18.54 2.50
CA PRO A 67 -19.56 18.19 1.73
C PRO A 67 -19.37 16.82 1.10
N VAL A 68 -20.41 15.99 1.20
CA VAL A 68 -20.49 14.70 0.55
C VAL A 68 -21.27 14.85 -0.74
N ARG A 69 -20.66 14.43 -1.84
CA ARG A 69 -21.34 14.27 -3.12
C ARG A 69 -21.53 12.77 -3.33
N SER A 70 -22.76 12.28 -3.24
CA SER A 70 -23.02 10.86 -3.47
C SER A 70 -23.63 10.67 -4.85
N SER A 71 -23.09 9.75 -5.64
CA SER A 71 -23.85 9.05 -6.68
C SER A 71 -24.12 7.62 -6.19
N HIS A 72 -25.18 6.99 -6.68
CA HIS A 72 -25.55 5.62 -6.26
C HIS A 72 -24.52 4.57 -6.69
N GLU A 73 -23.64 4.92 -7.64
CA GLU A 73 -22.64 4.03 -8.25
C GLU A 73 -21.21 4.27 -7.75
N ALA A 74 -20.87 5.48 -7.28
CA ALA A 74 -19.48 5.87 -6.97
C ALA A 74 -19.12 5.87 -5.46
N GLY A 75 -20.00 5.37 -4.59
CA GLY A 75 -19.76 5.40 -3.15
C GLY A 75 -19.83 6.81 -2.54
N ILE A 76 -19.18 7.01 -1.40
CA ILE A 76 -19.14 8.30 -0.70
C ILE A 76 -17.98 9.11 -1.28
N THR A 77 -18.26 10.25 -1.92
CA THR A 77 -17.18 11.16 -2.37
C THR A 77 -17.16 12.45 -1.55
N VAL A 78 -15.95 12.96 -1.32
CA VAL A 78 -15.68 14.22 -0.60
C VAL A 78 -14.93 15.18 -1.52
N SER A 79 -15.20 16.48 -1.37
CA SER A 79 -14.51 17.52 -2.15
C SER A 79 -13.22 17.94 -1.43
N ILE A 80 -12.07 17.52 -1.94
CA ILE A 80 -10.74 17.93 -1.45
C ILE A 80 -10.08 18.81 -2.51
N ASP A 81 -9.67 20.02 -2.15
CA ASP A 81 -9.05 21.00 -3.06
C ASP A 81 -9.85 21.22 -4.36
N GLY A 82 -11.17 21.16 -4.27
CA GLY A 82 -12.09 21.33 -5.40
C GLY A 82 -12.22 20.12 -6.33
N ARG A 83 -11.72 18.94 -5.93
CA ARG A 83 -11.87 17.67 -6.64
C ARG A 83 -12.70 16.70 -5.82
N ASP A 84 -13.58 15.96 -6.48
CA ASP A 84 -14.33 14.88 -5.85
C ASP A 84 -13.44 13.64 -5.76
N VAL A 85 -13.24 13.14 -4.54
CA VAL A 85 -12.39 11.99 -4.20
C VAL A 85 -13.25 10.96 -3.47
N ALA A 86 -13.17 9.70 -3.87
CA ALA A 86 -13.84 8.62 -3.15
C ALA A 86 -13.21 8.45 -1.75
N LEU A 87 -14.05 8.38 -0.72
CA LEU A 87 -13.61 8.44 0.66
C LEU A 87 -12.84 7.18 1.07
N ASP A 88 -13.25 6.02 0.56
CA ASP A 88 -12.52 4.76 0.68
C ASP A 88 -11.16 4.82 -0.02
N ASP A 89 -11.09 5.30 -1.27
CA ASP A 89 -9.80 5.47 -1.97
C ASP A 89 -8.83 6.36 -1.17
N LEU A 90 -9.33 7.47 -0.61
CA LEU A 90 -8.54 8.33 0.27
C LEU A 90 -8.03 7.58 1.50
N PHE A 91 -8.86 6.76 2.14
CA PHE A 91 -8.47 6.01 3.34
C PHE A 91 -7.49 4.90 3.00
N ILE A 92 -7.64 4.27 1.84
CA ILE A 92 -6.74 3.25 1.30
C ILE A 92 -5.36 3.86 1.01
N ASP A 93 -5.31 4.92 0.20
CA ASP A 93 -4.08 5.60 -0.21
C ASP A 93 -3.27 6.15 0.98
N ARG A 94 -3.98 6.54 2.04
CA ARG A 94 -3.38 7.07 3.27
C ARG A 94 -3.09 5.99 4.32
N GLY A 95 -3.43 4.73 4.05
CA GLY A 95 -3.03 3.59 4.88
C GLY A 95 -3.89 3.37 6.12
N TRP A 96 -5.16 3.77 6.07
CA TRP A 96 -6.12 3.58 7.16
C TRP A 96 -7.17 2.51 6.87
N LEU A 97 -7.41 2.18 5.60
CA LEU A 97 -8.34 1.15 5.15
C LEU A 97 -7.63 0.14 4.26
N GLN A 98 -7.81 -1.16 4.54
CA GLN A 98 -7.41 -2.22 3.64
C GLN A 98 -8.63 -2.68 2.83
N PRO A 99 -8.61 -2.58 1.48
CA PRO A 99 -9.73 -3.02 0.66
C PRO A 99 -9.87 -4.56 0.66
N LEU A 100 -11.00 -5.05 0.17
CA LEU A 100 -11.26 -6.49 0.03
C LEU A 100 -10.31 -7.17 -0.97
N VAL A 101 -9.91 -6.43 -2.00
CA VAL A 101 -8.91 -6.82 -3.00
C VAL A 101 -7.86 -5.72 -3.03
N LEU A 102 -6.58 -6.09 -2.88
CA LEU A 102 -5.49 -5.12 -2.85
C LEU A 102 -5.27 -4.54 -4.25
N ASP A 103 -5.63 -3.28 -4.43
CA ASP A 103 -5.23 -2.47 -5.59
C ASP A 103 -3.81 -1.90 -5.43
N ASP A 104 -3.37 -1.11 -6.42
CA ASP A 104 -2.04 -0.49 -6.41
C ASP A 104 -1.86 0.50 -5.24
N GLY A 105 -2.91 1.25 -4.87
CA GLY A 105 -2.89 2.22 -3.78
C GLY A 105 -2.73 1.55 -2.42
N ALA A 106 -3.48 0.48 -2.18
CA ALA A 106 -3.40 -0.35 -0.98
C ALA A 106 -2.04 -1.02 -0.84
N GLN A 107 -1.49 -1.58 -1.94
CA GLN A 107 -0.16 -2.18 -1.93
C GLN A 107 0.92 -1.14 -1.62
N ALA A 108 0.84 0.05 -2.23
CA ALA A 108 1.77 1.15 -1.95
C ALA A 108 1.66 1.60 -0.48
N ALA A 109 0.46 1.84 0.03
CA ALA A 109 0.25 2.28 1.41
C ALA A 109 0.75 1.24 2.44
N LEU A 110 0.54 -0.05 2.17
CA LEU A 110 1.05 -1.16 2.98
C LEU A 110 2.58 -1.20 2.99
N ALA A 111 3.21 -1.20 1.81
CA ALA A 111 4.65 -1.37 1.67
C ALA A 111 5.45 -0.11 2.06
N GLU A 112 4.92 1.08 1.81
CA GLU A 112 5.49 2.36 2.27
C GLU A 112 5.16 2.67 3.73
N ARG A 113 4.34 1.84 4.38
CA ARG A 113 4.00 1.98 5.80
C ARG A 113 3.24 3.28 6.11
N ARG A 114 2.32 3.67 5.23
CA ARG A 114 1.51 4.89 5.41
C ARG A 114 0.45 4.72 6.49
N GLY A 115 0.08 5.82 7.14
CA GLY A 115 -1.03 5.88 8.10
C GLY A 115 -0.91 4.83 9.19
N GLY A 116 -1.96 4.03 9.37
CA GLY A 116 -2.01 2.98 10.38
C GLY A 116 -0.90 1.95 10.21
N TRP A 117 -0.43 1.69 8.99
CA TRP A 117 0.66 0.73 8.75
C TRP A 117 1.99 1.17 9.36
N ALA A 118 2.22 2.47 9.59
CA ALA A 118 3.48 3.01 10.11
C ALA A 118 3.92 2.29 11.40
N CYS A 119 2.97 2.02 12.31
CA CYS A 119 3.23 1.42 13.61
C CYS A 119 3.12 -0.12 13.64
N SER A 120 2.93 -0.77 12.49
CA SER A 120 2.87 -2.23 12.43
C SER A 120 4.26 -2.88 12.66
N ARG A 121 4.37 -4.20 12.79
CA ARG A 121 5.70 -4.85 12.86
C ARG A 121 6.28 -5.06 11.47
N ALA A 122 7.58 -5.27 11.34
CA ALA A 122 8.21 -5.44 10.02
C ALA A 122 7.61 -6.61 9.20
N ALA A 123 7.10 -7.66 9.85
CA ALA A 123 6.50 -8.81 9.18
C ALA A 123 5.09 -8.55 8.61
N VAL A 124 4.36 -7.54 9.10
CA VAL A 124 2.94 -7.34 8.77
C VAL A 124 2.67 -7.16 7.27
N PRO A 125 3.44 -6.37 6.51
CA PRO A 125 3.27 -6.31 5.05
C PRO A 125 3.35 -7.69 4.39
N PHE A 126 4.24 -8.57 4.88
CA PHE A 126 4.40 -9.91 4.33
C PHE A 126 3.31 -10.88 4.83
N GLU A 127 2.72 -10.67 6.01
CA GLU A 127 1.51 -11.39 6.44
C GLU A 127 0.31 -11.12 5.52
N VAL A 128 0.27 -9.94 4.88
CA VAL A 128 -0.77 -9.58 3.93
C VAL A 128 -0.46 -10.06 2.51
N LEU A 129 0.81 -10.11 2.12
CA LEU A 129 1.25 -10.40 0.75
C LEU A 129 1.67 -11.85 0.49
N HIS A 130 2.00 -12.63 1.52
CA HIS A 130 2.50 -13.99 1.34
C HIS A 130 1.42 -14.96 0.86
N THR A 131 1.86 -16.06 0.25
CA THR A 131 1.01 -17.21 -0.06
C THR A 131 1.49 -18.47 0.65
N ASN A 132 2.80 -18.77 0.59
CA ASN A 132 3.31 -20.10 0.96
C ASN A 132 4.62 -20.07 1.77
N VAL A 133 5.37 -18.98 1.76
CA VAL A 133 6.59 -18.80 2.56
C VAL A 133 6.24 -18.07 3.85
N ASP A 134 6.91 -18.43 4.94
CA ASP A 134 6.73 -17.75 6.23
C ASP A 134 6.97 -16.24 6.08
N PRO A 135 6.00 -15.37 6.47
CA PRO A 135 6.13 -13.92 6.41
C PRO A 135 7.39 -13.36 7.06
N LYS A 136 7.89 -14.00 8.13
CA LYS A 136 9.11 -13.55 8.82
C LYS A 136 10.36 -13.81 7.98
N ILE A 137 10.38 -14.89 7.22
CA ILE A 137 11.47 -15.17 6.27
C ILE A 137 11.43 -14.11 5.16
N LEU A 138 10.25 -13.84 4.59
CA LEU A 138 10.11 -12.81 3.55
C LEU A 138 10.52 -11.43 4.06
N ALA A 139 10.08 -11.05 5.25
CA ALA A 139 10.46 -9.80 5.89
C ALA A 139 11.96 -9.71 6.15
N GLY A 140 12.58 -10.80 6.63
CA GLY A 140 14.03 -10.85 6.86
C GLY A 140 14.84 -10.71 5.57
N ILE A 141 14.39 -11.32 4.48
CA ILE A 141 15.00 -11.15 3.15
C ILE A 141 14.82 -9.71 2.68
N ALA A 142 13.60 -9.18 2.70
CA ALA A 142 13.32 -7.84 2.23
C ALA A 142 14.11 -6.76 2.99
N LEU A 143 14.31 -6.93 4.31
CA LEU A 143 15.18 -6.04 5.10
C LEU A 143 16.67 -6.19 4.78
N ASN A 144 17.12 -7.33 4.30
CA ASN A 144 18.50 -7.49 3.84
C ASN A 144 18.69 -6.86 2.46
N GLU A 145 17.65 -6.89 1.64
CA GLU A 145 17.69 -6.53 0.22
C GLU A 145 17.35 -5.05 -0.05
N SER A 146 16.33 -4.50 0.61
CA SER A 146 15.77 -3.18 0.30
C SER A 146 15.60 -2.27 1.52
N ASN A 147 16.40 -2.45 2.56
CA ASN A 147 16.29 -1.62 3.76
C ASN A 147 16.66 -0.16 3.51
N TYR A 148 15.67 0.69 3.77
CA TYR A 148 15.80 2.14 3.78
C TYR A 148 15.17 2.67 5.06
N GLY A 149 15.98 3.28 5.93
CA GLY A 149 15.50 3.84 7.19
C GLY A 149 14.91 2.82 8.18
N GLY A 150 15.31 1.54 8.09
CA GLY A 150 14.86 0.48 9.00
C GLY A 150 13.68 -0.35 8.49
N HIS A 151 13.21 -0.11 7.26
CA HIS A 151 12.09 -0.84 6.65
C HIS A 151 12.42 -1.24 5.21
N ALA A 152 11.84 -2.33 4.74
CA ALA A 152 11.94 -2.75 3.34
C ALA A 152 11.18 -1.76 2.45
N TRP A 153 11.88 -1.11 1.53
CA TRP A 153 11.31 -0.05 0.70
C TRP A 153 10.93 -0.56 -0.70
N PRO A 154 9.66 -0.43 -1.13
CA PRO A 154 9.17 -1.08 -2.35
C PRO A 154 9.71 -0.46 -3.63
N TRP A 155 10.13 0.80 -3.61
CA TRP A 155 10.62 1.52 -4.78
C TRP A 155 12.15 1.53 -4.79
N THR A 156 12.74 0.35 -4.59
CA THR A 156 14.19 0.14 -4.56
C THR A 156 14.65 -0.50 -5.85
N LEU A 157 15.72 0.04 -6.44
CA LEU A 157 16.45 -0.60 -7.53
C LEU A 157 17.90 -0.80 -7.12
N ASN A 158 18.48 -1.95 -7.42
CA ASN A 158 19.92 -2.09 -7.51
C ASN A 158 20.29 -2.09 -8.99
N VAL A 159 21.21 -1.24 -9.45
CA VAL A 159 21.68 -1.23 -10.84
C VAL A 159 23.19 -1.44 -10.82
N ALA A 160 23.64 -2.57 -11.36
CA ALA A 160 25.05 -2.96 -11.42
C ALA A 160 25.79 -2.88 -10.07
N GLY A 161 25.11 -3.26 -8.98
CA GLY A 161 25.64 -3.24 -7.61
C GLY A 161 25.39 -1.94 -6.84
N GLN A 162 24.79 -0.93 -7.47
CA GLN A 162 24.48 0.35 -6.81
C GLN A 162 22.99 0.44 -6.47
N GLY A 163 22.67 0.62 -5.19
CA GLY A 163 21.31 0.81 -4.69
C GLY A 163 20.76 2.22 -4.91
N TYR A 164 19.48 2.31 -5.26
CA TYR A 164 18.71 3.53 -5.46
C TYR A 164 17.33 3.38 -4.80
N PHE A 165 16.90 4.41 -4.09
CA PHE A 165 15.60 4.45 -3.40
C PHE A 165 14.78 5.62 -3.95
N PHE A 166 13.60 5.33 -4.48
CA PHE A 166 12.73 6.31 -5.14
C PHE A 166 11.52 6.66 -4.27
N LYS A 167 10.89 7.80 -4.50
CA LYS A 167 9.72 8.20 -3.69
C LYS A 167 8.43 7.52 -4.10
N SER A 168 8.36 7.03 -5.34
CA SER A 168 7.18 6.39 -5.89
C SER A 168 7.52 5.30 -6.90
N ARG A 169 6.53 4.46 -7.20
CA ARG A 169 6.60 3.43 -8.24
C ARG A 169 6.94 4.03 -9.61
N GLU A 170 6.36 5.19 -9.95
CA GLU A 170 6.58 5.88 -11.23
C GLU A 170 8.00 6.42 -11.36
N GLU A 171 8.59 6.90 -10.27
CA GLU A 171 10.00 7.32 -10.26
C GLU A 171 10.94 6.14 -10.53
N ALA A 172 10.74 5.01 -9.83
CA ALA A 172 11.51 3.80 -10.07
C ALA A 172 11.29 3.26 -11.49
N TYR A 173 10.04 3.22 -11.96
CA TYR A 173 9.69 2.69 -13.27
C TYR A 173 10.33 3.48 -14.41
N ARG A 174 10.37 4.82 -14.34
CA ARG A 174 11.07 5.65 -15.32
C ARG A 174 12.56 5.30 -15.45
N VAL A 175 13.21 4.94 -14.34
CA VAL A 175 14.60 4.47 -14.37
C VAL A 175 14.68 3.12 -15.06
N ILE A 176 13.79 2.17 -14.74
CA ILE A 176 13.73 0.86 -15.39
C ILE A 176 13.53 1.01 -16.91
N GLU A 177 12.59 1.84 -17.36
CA GLU A 177 12.37 2.10 -18.79
C GLU A 177 13.64 2.58 -19.48
N SER A 178 14.40 3.46 -18.82
CA SER A 178 15.68 3.95 -19.36
C SER A 178 16.76 2.86 -19.42
N LEU A 179 16.73 1.86 -18.53
CA LEU A 179 17.65 0.72 -18.54
C LEU A 179 17.28 -0.24 -19.67
N LEU A 180 16.00 -0.57 -19.80
CA LEU A 180 15.49 -1.44 -20.86
C LEU A 180 15.74 -0.85 -22.25
N ALA A 181 15.58 0.46 -22.43
CA ALA A 181 15.89 1.15 -23.69
C ALA A 181 17.38 1.07 -24.10
N ARG A 182 18.25 0.66 -23.18
CA ARG A 182 19.70 0.45 -23.41
C ARG A 182 20.07 -1.03 -23.37
N ASP A 183 19.10 -1.93 -23.50
CA ASP A 183 19.26 -3.39 -23.43
C ASP A 183 19.96 -3.86 -22.14
N ARG A 184 19.80 -3.11 -21.04
CA ARG A 184 20.34 -3.47 -19.74
C ARG A 184 19.37 -4.42 -19.03
N CYS A 185 19.91 -5.39 -18.30
CA CYS A 185 19.14 -6.27 -17.42
C CYS A 185 19.80 -6.49 -16.06
N ASP A 186 20.98 -5.92 -15.84
CA ASP A 186 21.81 -6.02 -14.63
C ASP A 186 21.28 -5.11 -13.53
N PHE A 187 20.00 -5.29 -13.21
CA PHE A 187 19.34 -4.58 -12.13
C PHE A 187 18.32 -5.46 -11.40
N ASP A 188 18.12 -5.15 -10.12
CA ASP A 188 17.21 -5.81 -9.21
C ASP A 188 16.04 -4.88 -8.87
N ILE A 189 14.84 -5.44 -8.71
CA ILE A 189 13.60 -4.66 -8.59
C ILE A 189 12.90 -4.96 -7.27
N GLY A 190 12.49 -3.90 -6.56
CA GLY A 190 11.44 -3.92 -5.55
C GLY A 190 11.86 -4.43 -4.18
N LEU A 191 10.86 -4.72 -3.33
CA LEU A 191 11.04 -5.19 -1.95
C LEU A 191 12.03 -6.35 -1.83
N MET A 192 11.95 -7.29 -2.77
CA MET A 192 12.67 -8.56 -2.74
C MET A 192 13.91 -8.56 -3.64
N GLN A 193 14.25 -7.43 -4.25
CA GLN A 193 15.39 -7.25 -5.17
C GLN A 193 15.50 -8.40 -6.18
N VAL A 194 14.42 -8.67 -6.92
CA VAL A 194 14.41 -9.74 -7.93
C VAL A 194 15.19 -9.27 -9.17
N ASN A 195 16.26 -9.99 -9.52
CA ASN A 195 17.11 -9.63 -10.65
C ASN A 195 16.40 -9.79 -12.02
N TRP A 196 16.47 -8.75 -12.85
CA TRP A 196 15.79 -8.71 -14.14
C TRP A 196 16.42 -9.65 -15.18
N CYS A 197 17.76 -9.76 -15.29
CA CYS A 197 18.42 -10.69 -16.23
C CYS A 197 17.98 -12.14 -16.00
N TYR A 198 17.88 -12.57 -14.74
CA TYR A 198 17.58 -13.97 -14.40
C TYR A 198 16.08 -14.26 -14.34
N HIS A 199 15.29 -13.34 -13.80
CA HIS A 199 13.91 -13.61 -13.42
C HIS A 199 12.87 -12.71 -14.11
N GLY A 200 13.28 -11.76 -14.97
CA GLY A 200 12.37 -10.81 -15.64
C GLY A 200 11.20 -11.46 -16.38
N LYS A 201 11.40 -12.66 -16.95
CA LYS A 201 10.35 -13.44 -17.64
C LYS A 201 9.23 -13.95 -16.74
N ARG A 202 9.38 -13.86 -15.42
CA ARG A 202 8.36 -14.24 -14.43
C ARG A 202 7.33 -13.14 -14.22
N PHE A 203 7.60 -11.93 -14.72
CA PHE A 203 6.71 -10.79 -14.64
C PHE A 203 6.02 -10.56 -15.99
N ALA A 204 4.79 -10.08 -15.96
CA ALA A 204 4.10 -9.63 -17.17
C ALA A 204 4.72 -8.35 -17.74
N SER A 205 5.24 -7.48 -16.86
CA SER A 205 5.98 -6.28 -17.23
C SER A 205 6.93 -5.82 -16.11
N ALA A 206 7.82 -4.87 -16.41
CA ALA A 206 8.63 -4.20 -15.38
C ALA A 206 7.79 -3.36 -14.41
N TRP A 207 6.62 -2.86 -14.86
CA TRP A 207 5.66 -2.19 -13.98
C TRP A 207 5.15 -3.17 -12.93
N ASP A 208 4.72 -4.37 -13.36
CA ASP A 208 4.24 -5.43 -12.45
C ASP A 208 5.35 -5.93 -11.52
N ALA A 209 6.61 -5.92 -11.97
CA ALA A 209 7.74 -6.29 -11.12
C ALA A 209 7.94 -5.35 -9.91
N LEU A 210 7.47 -4.10 -10.00
CA LEU A 210 7.44 -3.16 -8.88
C LEU A 210 6.20 -3.32 -7.98
N ALA A 211 5.13 -4.00 -8.42
CA ALA A 211 3.96 -4.23 -7.56
C ALA A 211 4.38 -5.07 -6.33
N PRO A 212 4.20 -4.58 -5.08
CA PRO A 212 4.61 -5.31 -3.89
C PRO A 212 4.11 -6.76 -3.85
N ALA A 213 2.85 -7.01 -4.20
CA ALA A 213 2.29 -8.37 -4.21
C ALA A 213 2.96 -9.27 -5.25
N THR A 214 3.13 -8.80 -6.48
CA THR A 214 3.76 -9.57 -7.56
C THR A 214 5.24 -9.81 -7.29
N ASN A 215 5.94 -8.81 -6.75
CA ASN A 215 7.35 -8.91 -6.38
C ASN A 215 7.58 -9.99 -5.31
N VAL A 216 6.74 -9.98 -4.25
CA VAL A 216 6.76 -11.01 -3.20
C VAL A 216 6.40 -12.39 -3.75
N ALA A 217 5.35 -12.51 -4.57
CA ALA A 217 4.92 -13.79 -5.14
C ALA A 217 6.02 -14.45 -6.02
N VAL A 218 6.73 -13.66 -6.82
CA VAL A 218 7.87 -14.17 -7.61
C VAL A 218 9.02 -14.59 -6.69
N ALA A 219 9.32 -13.83 -5.63
CA ALA A 219 10.32 -14.22 -4.65
C ALA A 219 9.97 -15.53 -3.93
N GLU A 220 8.71 -15.71 -3.52
CA GLU A 220 8.22 -16.97 -2.94
C GLU A 220 8.40 -18.17 -3.88
N THR A 221 8.15 -17.96 -5.17
CA THR A 221 8.37 -18.99 -6.20
C THR A 221 9.85 -19.38 -6.28
N ILE A 222 10.76 -18.41 -6.31
CA ILE A 222 12.21 -18.65 -6.33
C ILE A 222 12.64 -19.40 -5.06
N LEU A 223 12.14 -18.99 -3.89
CA LEU A 223 12.46 -19.62 -2.61
C LEU A 223 11.96 -21.07 -2.55
N THR A 224 10.76 -21.34 -3.08
CA THR A 224 10.19 -22.69 -3.14
C THR A 224 11.00 -23.58 -4.09
N GLU A 225 11.41 -23.07 -5.25
CA GLU A 225 12.31 -23.79 -6.17
C GLU A 225 13.66 -24.09 -5.52
N ASN A 226 14.23 -23.14 -4.79
CA ASN A 226 15.48 -23.33 -4.07
C ASN A 226 15.34 -24.32 -2.92
N PHE A 227 14.22 -24.30 -2.19
CA PHE A 227 13.93 -25.26 -1.14
C PHE A 227 13.79 -26.68 -1.70
N ALA A 228 13.06 -26.86 -2.79
CA ALA A 228 12.92 -28.15 -3.47
C ALA A 228 14.27 -28.77 -3.91
N ARG A 229 15.28 -27.92 -4.20
CA ARG A 229 16.63 -28.38 -4.57
C ARG A 229 17.54 -28.67 -3.38
N THR A 230 17.28 -28.06 -2.23
CA THR A 230 18.24 -28.03 -1.11
C THR A 230 17.74 -28.74 0.15
N ASP A 231 16.43 -28.96 0.26
CA ASP A 231 15.72 -29.50 1.44
C ASP A 231 16.11 -28.77 2.74
N SER A 232 16.38 -27.47 2.64
CA SER A 232 16.86 -26.66 3.76
C SER A 232 16.51 -25.20 3.54
N VAL A 233 15.71 -24.63 4.45
CA VAL A 233 15.32 -23.22 4.42
C VAL A 233 16.55 -22.31 4.39
N ALA A 234 17.54 -22.57 5.26
CA ALA A 234 18.76 -21.77 5.30
C ALA A 234 19.54 -21.81 3.97
N LYS A 235 19.65 -22.98 3.33
CA LYS A 235 20.29 -23.09 2.01
C LYS A 235 19.45 -22.43 0.91
N ALA A 236 18.12 -22.54 0.98
CA ALA A 236 17.22 -21.92 0.02
C ALA A 236 17.33 -20.39 0.05
N VAL A 237 17.40 -19.80 1.24
CA VAL A 237 17.62 -18.36 1.46
C VAL A 237 19.02 -17.95 1.01
N ALA A 238 20.07 -18.74 1.28
CA ALA A 238 21.40 -18.45 0.77
C ALA A 238 21.45 -18.46 -0.76
N TYR A 239 20.78 -19.44 -1.39
CA TYR A 239 20.71 -19.58 -2.84
C TYR A 239 19.88 -18.48 -3.50
N TYR A 240 18.96 -17.84 -2.76
CA TYR A 240 18.22 -16.69 -3.24
C TYR A 240 19.16 -15.52 -3.57
N HIS A 241 20.13 -15.25 -2.70
CA HIS A 241 21.11 -14.18 -2.89
C HIS A 241 22.21 -14.55 -3.89
N SER A 242 22.73 -15.78 -3.83
CA SER A 242 23.71 -16.27 -4.78
C SER A 242 23.72 -17.79 -4.83
N ALA A 243 23.64 -18.35 -6.04
CA ALA A 243 23.84 -19.79 -6.26
C ALA A 243 25.30 -20.25 -6.02
N ASN A 244 26.24 -19.32 -5.79
CA ASN A 244 27.63 -19.65 -5.47
C ASN A 244 27.77 -19.96 -3.97
N PRO A 245 28.16 -21.20 -3.58
CA PRO A 245 28.22 -21.62 -2.17
C PRO A 245 29.29 -20.91 -1.32
N VAL A 246 30.12 -20.03 -1.90
CA VAL A 246 31.39 -19.58 -1.29
C VAL A 246 31.36 -18.14 -0.72
N PRO A 247 30.30 -17.33 -0.88
CA PRO A 247 30.02 -16.28 0.11
C PRO A 247 28.51 -16.11 0.44
N GLY A 248 27.88 -17.13 1.03
CA GLY A 248 26.53 -17.00 1.63
C GLY A 248 26.53 -16.60 3.11
N ARG A 249 27.70 -16.58 3.78
CA ARG A 249 27.78 -16.43 5.24
C ARG A 249 27.38 -15.06 5.74
N ASP A 250 27.90 -13.99 5.14
CA ASP A 250 27.58 -12.62 5.57
C ASP A 250 26.11 -12.28 5.29
N TYR A 251 25.60 -12.75 4.15
CA TYR A 251 24.18 -12.64 3.81
C TYR A 251 23.31 -13.36 4.85
N LEU A 252 23.62 -14.63 5.15
CA LEU A 252 22.89 -15.40 6.15
C LEU A 252 23.00 -14.82 7.56
N ALA A 253 24.15 -14.24 7.93
CA ALA A 253 24.33 -13.60 9.22
C ALA A 253 23.43 -12.37 9.37
N ARG A 254 23.37 -11.51 8.35
CA ARG A 254 22.43 -10.36 8.35
C ARG A 254 20.98 -10.83 8.35
N PHE A 255 20.64 -11.81 7.52
CA PHE A 255 19.31 -12.41 7.51
C PHE A 255 18.91 -12.97 8.89
N ALA A 256 19.78 -13.73 9.54
CA ALA A 256 19.53 -14.27 10.88
C ALA A 256 19.36 -13.16 11.93
N GLN A 257 20.12 -12.08 11.82
CA GLN A 257 19.94 -10.89 12.67
C GLN A 257 18.55 -10.28 12.46
N HIS A 258 18.13 -10.06 11.21
CA HIS A 258 16.79 -9.55 10.90
C HIS A 258 15.70 -10.47 11.43
N LEU A 259 15.84 -11.79 11.26
CA LEU A 259 14.86 -12.75 11.77
C LEU A 259 14.75 -12.70 13.30
N SER A 260 15.88 -12.69 14.01
CA SER A 260 15.90 -12.57 15.47
C SER A 260 15.26 -11.26 15.94
N MET A 261 15.51 -10.18 15.22
CA MET A 261 14.90 -8.88 15.48
C MET A 261 13.36 -8.91 15.29
N ILE A 262 12.88 -9.50 14.19
CA ILE A 262 11.45 -9.68 13.91
C ILE A 262 10.79 -10.54 14.99
N GLU A 263 11.45 -11.61 15.43
CA GLU A 263 10.96 -12.48 16.52
C GLU A 263 10.88 -11.75 17.86
N ALA A 264 11.81 -10.83 18.13
CA ALA A 264 11.80 -9.96 19.29
C ALA A 264 10.79 -8.79 19.19
N GLY A 265 10.14 -8.62 18.03
CA GLY A 265 9.07 -7.64 17.82
C GLY A 265 9.50 -6.31 17.19
N LEU A 266 10.63 -6.27 16.48
CA LEU A 266 11.04 -5.13 15.64
C LEU A 266 10.17 -4.96 14.38
#